data_AF-H6N5R7-F1
#
_entry.id   AF-H6N5R7-F1
#
_cell.length_a   1.000
_cell.length_b   1.000
_cell.length_c   1.000
_cell.angle_alpha   90.00
_cell.angle_beta   90.00
_cell.angle_gamma   90.00
#
_symmetry.space_group_name_H-M   'P 1'
#
loop_
_entity.id
_entity.type
_entity.pdbx_description
1 polymer ?
#
loop_
_entity_poly.entity_id
_entity_poly.type
_entity_poly.pdbx_seq_one_letter_code
_entity_poly.pdbx_strand_id
1 'polypeptide(L)'
;MNFTAKLGIGIASGLGISGAGVAGTHYSSIETIGNQIKDSVLGTTSDFDEAWSDQFKKLAKESKLPNSLESIKNKYKDNNKDGGQAINRWCQATYKNTYKSKLSRPNGKELEMAKKFCILTLSERLTNSLSTNDKILSFDGTGDESDYQTNYSKINNHNNDTEGHLPQELSNLKKHAGEAGSKWKEIQNFCKQKVPTPFRNINDFKIVRKYCTKNSSN
;
A
#
# COMPACT_ATOMS: atom_id res chain seq x y z
N MET A 1 -11.27 58.64 -8.20
CA MET A 1 -11.33 59.28 -9.53
C MET A 1 -10.75 58.30 -10.54
N ASN A 2 -11.51 58.04 -11.60
CA ASN A 2 -11.27 57.02 -12.62
C ASN A 2 -9.98 57.28 -13.39
N PHE A 3 -9.22 56.22 -13.69
CA PHE A 3 -8.28 56.22 -14.80
C PHE A 3 -8.59 55.07 -15.75
N THR A 4 -9.20 55.45 -16.86
CA THR A 4 -9.60 54.64 -18.00
C THR A 4 -8.36 54.21 -18.78
N ALA A 5 -8.10 52.90 -18.88
CA ALA A 5 -7.08 52.37 -19.79
C ALA A 5 -7.65 52.28 -21.21
N LYS A 6 -7.16 53.15 -22.10
CA LYS A 6 -7.37 53.07 -23.55
C LYS A 6 -6.60 51.85 -24.09
N LEU A 7 -7.30 50.79 -24.49
CA LEU A 7 -6.74 49.72 -25.31
C LEU A 7 -6.72 50.19 -26.77
N GLY A 8 -5.53 50.49 -27.27
CA GLY A 8 -5.27 50.73 -28.69
C GLY A 8 -5.24 49.40 -29.44
N ILE A 9 -6.13 49.25 -30.43
CA ILE A 9 -6.15 48.15 -31.38
C ILE A 9 -5.09 48.45 -32.44
N GLY A 10 -3.94 47.79 -32.36
CA GLY A 10 -2.92 47.77 -33.40
C GLY A 10 -3.12 46.56 -34.30
N ILE A 11 -3.64 46.78 -35.51
CA ILE A 11 -3.77 45.78 -36.56
C ILE A 11 -2.42 45.70 -37.28
N ALA A 12 -1.76 44.54 -37.25
CA ALA A 12 -0.66 44.24 -38.16
C ALA A 12 -0.87 42.83 -38.75
N SER A 13 -1.13 42.88 -40.04
CA SER A 13 -1.31 41.81 -41.02
C SER A 13 -0.22 40.75 -41.05
N GLY A 14 -0.59 39.48 -41.22
CA GLY A 14 0.26 38.45 -41.83
C GLY A 14 0.24 37.10 -41.14
N LEU A 15 -0.28 36.10 -41.85
CA LEU A 15 -0.33 34.65 -41.57
C LEU A 15 -1.43 34.20 -40.59
N GLY A 16 -2.32 33.35 -41.11
CA GLY A 16 -3.51 32.87 -40.42
C GLY A 16 -3.21 32.12 -39.14
N ILE A 17 -3.43 32.78 -38.00
CA ILE A 17 -3.55 32.15 -36.69
C ILE A 17 -5.05 31.96 -36.47
N SER A 18 -5.58 30.79 -36.84
CA SER A 18 -6.94 30.40 -36.48
C SER A 18 -7.00 30.19 -34.97
N GLY A 19 -7.56 31.19 -34.28
CA GLY A 19 -8.12 31.07 -32.95
C GLY A 19 -7.07 30.99 -31.84
N ALA A 20 -6.85 32.13 -31.18
CA ALA A 20 -6.59 32.12 -29.74
C ALA A 20 -7.83 31.52 -29.06
N GLY A 21 -7.88 30.19 -29.00
CA GLY A 21 -8.75 29.49 -28.09
C GLY A 21 -8.35 29.94 -26.70
N VAL A 22 -9.27 30.64 -26.03
CA VAL A 22 -9.26 30.76 -24.58
C VAL A 22 -9.17 29.33 -24.08
N ALA A 23 -7.98 28.88 -23.69
CA ALA A 23 -7.79 27.59 -23.05
C ALA A 23 -8.40 27.74 -21.65
N GLY A 24 -9.74 27.67 -21.62
CA GLY A 24 -10.51 27.50 -20.41
C GLY A 24 -9.90 26.33 -19.68
N THR A 25 -9.53 26.58 -18.44
CA THR A 25 -8.92 25.63 -17.53
C THR A 25 -9.81 24.38 -17.38
N HIS A 26 -9.64 23.39 -18.27
CA HIS A 26 -10.21 22.04 -18.13
C HIS A 26 -9.41 21.19 -17.13
N TYR A 27 -8.84 21.81 -16.10
CA TYR A 27 -8.10 21.12 -15.04
C TYR A 27 -9.02 20.38 -14.05
N SER A 28 -10.34 20.48 -14.18
CA SER A 28 -11.28 20.17 -13.08
C SER A 28 -11.78 18.73 -12.97
N SER A 29 -11.29 17.74 -13.73
CA SER A 29 -11.73 16.34 -13.54
C SER A 29 -10.76 15.27 -14.05
N ILE A 30 -9.45 15.49 -13.96
CA ILE A 30 -8.49 14.40 -14.20
C ILE A 30 -8.40 13.57 -12.93
N GLU A 31 -8.83 12.32 -13.01
CA GLU A 31 -8.62 11.36 -11.95
C GLU A 31 -7.45 10.46 -12.35
N THR A 32 -6.43 10.40 -11.50
CA THR A 32 -5.25 9.56 -11.73
C THR A 32 -5.44 8.17 -11.14
N ILE A 33 -4.60 7.23 -11.55
CA ILE A 33 -4.51 5.91 -10.90
C ILE A 33 -4.18 6.08 -9.42
N GLY A 34 -3.26 7.00 -9.08
CA GLY A 34 -2.92 7.30 -7.69
C GLY A 34 -4.13 7.70 -6.86
N ASN A 35 -5.03 8.52 -7.39
CA ASN A 35 -6.26 8.91 -6.69
C ASN A 35 -7.16 7.72 -6.33
N GLN A 36 -7.15 6.66 -7.16
CA GLN A 36 -7.96 5.45 -6.97
C GLN A 36 -7.40 4.49 -5.92
N ILE A 37 -6.09 4.51 -5.68
CA ILE A 37 -5.41 3.55 -4.78
C ILE A 37 -4.61 4.20 -3.65
N LYS A 38 -4.68 5.52 -3.48
CA LYS A 38 -3.87 6.31 -2.53
C LYS A 38 -3.83 5.74 -1.11
N ASP A 39 -4.92 5.11 -0.68
CA ASP A 39 -5.07 4.58 0.67
C ASP A 39 -4.62 3.13 0.83
N SER A 40 -4.03 2.55 -0.22
CA SER A 40 -3.61 1.15 -0.26
C SER A 40 -2.18 0.95 -0.77
N VAL A 41 -1.51 2.00 -1.25
CA VAL A 41 -0.15 1.87 -1.82
C VAL A 41 0.89 1.50 -0.76
N LEU A 42 1.81 0.62 -1.13
CA LEU A 42 2.96 0.24 -0.31
C LEU A 42 3.84 1.47 0.01
N GLY A 43 4.41 1.51 1.21
CA GLY A 43 5.27 2.61 1.63
C GLY A 43 6.56 2.71 0.81
N THR A 44 7.19 3.89 0.80
CA THR A 44 8.36 4.20 -0.05
C THR A 44 9.66 4.41 0.72
N THR A 45 9.63 4.33 2.06
CA THR A 45 10.84 4.40 2.90
C THR A 45 11.63 3.09 2.81
N SER A 46 12.89 3.10 3.26
CA SER A 46 13.76 1.92 3.28
C SER A 46 13.19 0.74 4.07
N ASP A 47 12.29 0.99 5.02
CA ASP A 47 11.61 -0.05 5.80
C ASP A 47 10.73 -0.97 4.92
N PHE A 48 10.43 -0.55 3.69
CA PHE A 48 9.62 -1.29 2.73
C PHE A 48 10.45 -1.98 1.63
N ASP A 49 11.79 -1.89 1.65
CA ASP A 49 12.64 -2.46 0.60
C ASP A 49 12.44 -3.97 0.41
N GLU A 50 12.27 -4.71 1.51
CA GLU A 50 11.96 -6.14 1.45
C GLU A 50 10.57 -6.41 0.87
N ALA A 51 9.58 -5.57 1.20
CA ALA A 51 8.24 -5.71 0.65
C ALA A 51 8.20 -5.40 -0.86
N TRP A 52 8.99 -4.44 -1.33
CA TRP A 52 9.19 -4.22 -2.75
C TRP A 52 9.91 -5.39 -3.43
N SER A 53 10.88 -6.01 -2.75
CA SER A 53 11.52 -7.23 -3.23
C SER A 53 10.52 -8.39 -3.35
N ASP A 54 9.57 -8.50 -2.42
CA ASP A 54 8.49 -9.48 -2.47
C ASP A 54 7.54 -9.24 -3.66
N GLN A 55 7.21 -7.97 -3.95
CA GLN A 55 6.46 -7.62 -5.17
C GLN A 55 7.21 -8.03 -6.44
N PHE A 56 8.54 -7.94 -6.45
CA PHE A 56 9.34 -8.40 -7.58
C PHE A 56 9.33 -9.93 -7.73
N LYS A 57 9.41 -10.67 -6.62
CA LYS A 57 9.23 -12.13 -6.66
C LYS A 57 7.84 -12.52 -7.18
N LYS A 58 6.80 -11.76 -6.83
CA LYS A 58 5.44 -11.92 -7.37
C LYS A 58 5.42 -11.67 -8.87
N LEU A 59 6.01 -10.56 -9.33
CA LEU A 59 6.15 -10.22 -10.75
C LEU A 59 6.88 -11.32 -11.55
N ALA A 60 7.95 -11.88 -10.99
CA ALA A 60 8.75 -12.91 -11.66
C ALA A 60 7.94 -14.18 -12.01
N LYS A 61 6.90 -14.49 -11.23
CA LYS A 61 6.02 -15.66 -11.42
C LYS A 61 4.88 -15.41 -12.41
N GLU A 62 4.69 -14.18 -12.86
CA GLU A 62 3.56 -13.79 -13.71
C GLU A 62 3.87 -13.96 -15.19
N SER A 63 2.88 -14.47 -15.93
CA SER A 63 3.00 -14.77 -17.36
C SER A 63 2.38 -13.72 -18.28
N LYS A 64 1.44 -12.90 -17.77
CA LYS A 64 0.75 -11.86 -18.54
C LYS A 64 1.07 -10.49 -17.95
N LEU A 65 2.06 -9.82 -18.54
CA LEU A 65 2.55 -8.53 -18.08
C LEU A 65 2.51 -7.50 -19.22
N PRO A 66 2.26 -6.21 -18.92
CA PRO A 66 2.53 -5.15 -19.87
C PRO A 66 4.05 -5.04 -20.11
N ASN A 67 4.45 -4.57 -21.29
CA ASN A 67 5.86 -4.48 -21.71
C ASN A 67 6.77 -3.79 -20.69
N SER A 68 6.26 -2.77 -19.97
CA SER A 68 7.02 -2.04 -18.95
C SER A 68 7.39 -2.93 -17.75
N LEU A 69 6.46 -3.75 -17.28
CA LEU A 69 6.68 -4.70 -16.19
C LEU A 69 7.49 -5.92 -16.65
N GLU A 70 7.27 -6.38 -17.88
CA GLU A 70 8.09 -7.46 -18.47
C GLU A 70 9.56 -7.05 -18.62
N SER A 71 9.81 -5.79 -19.01
CA SER A 71 11.17 -5.23 -19.06
C SER A 71 11.85 -5.23 -17.68
N ILE A 72 11.11 -4.88 -16.63
CA ILE A 72 11.62 -4.93 -15.24
C ILE A 72 11.93 -6.37 -14.84
N LYS A 73 11.00 -7.29 -15.08
CA LYS A 73 11.18 -8.73 -14.81
C LYS A 73 12.45 -9.28 -15.45
N ASN A 74 12.64 -9.01 -16.75
CA ASN A 74 13.77 -9.55 -17.51
C ASN A 74 15.10 -8.91 -17.10
N LYS A 75 15.12 -7.60 -16.85
CA LYS A 75 16.34 -6.86 -16.48
C LYS A 75 16.90 -7.27 -15.12
N TYR A 76 16.04 -7.57 -14.15
CA TYR A 76 16.43 -7.82 -12.76
C TYR A 76 16.20 -9.27 -12.31
N LYS A 77 16.10 -10.22 -13.25
CA LYS A 77 15.74 -11.63 -12.99
C LYS A 77 16.56 -12.31 -11.86
N ASP A 78 17.81 -11.90 -11.67
CA ASP A 78 18.74 -12.47 -10.68
C ASP A 78 18.99 -11.52 -9.49
N ASN A 79 18.27 -10.40 -9.39
CA ASN A 79 18.47 -9.38 -8.36
C ASN A 79 17.12 -8.84 -7.85
N ASN A 80 16.59 -9.50 -6.83
CA ASN A 80 15.29 -9.14 -6.23
C ASN A 80 15.26 -7.75 -5.61
N LYS A 81 16.40 -7.27 -5.08
CA LYS A 81 16.49 -5.97 -4.42
C LYS A 81 16.33 -4.84 -5.45
N ASP A 82 17.13 -4.87 -6.49
CA ASP A 82 17.07 -3.85 -7.55
C ASP A 82 15.78 -3.98 -8.37
N GLY A 83 15.30 -5.22 -8.55
CA GLY A 83 13.99 -5.50 -9.14
C GLY A 83 12.84 -4.90 -8.32
N GLY A 84 12.90 -5.01 -6.99
CA GLY A 84 11.94 -4.37 -6.09
C GLY A 84 11.95 -2.84 -6.21
N GLN A 85 13.13 -2.23 -6.21
CA GLN A 85 13.26 -0.79 -6.43
C GLN A 85 12.73 -0.34 -7.80
N ALA A 86 12.92 -1.17 -8.84
CA ALA A 86 12.39 -0.88 -10.16
C ALA A 86 10.85 -0.93 -10.19
N ILE A 87 10.22 -1.86 -9.47
CA ILE A 87 8.76 -1.88 -9.29
C ILE A 87 8.28 -0.64 -8.54
N ASN A 88 8.96 -0.26 -7.45
CA ASN A 88 8.61 0.96 -6.70
C ASN A 88 8.60 2.18 -7.63
N ARG A 89 9.65 2.37 -8.43
CA ARG A 89 9.72 3.47 -9.41
C ARG A 89 8.64 3.39 -10.47
N TRP A 90 8.34 2.18 -10.96
CA TRP A 90 7.25 1.96 -11.91
C TRP A 90 5.92 2.38 -11.30
N CYS A 91 5.62 1.97 -10.07
CA CYS A 91 4.42 2.36 -9.35
C CYS A 91 4.30 3.88 -9.17
N GLN A 92 5.38 4.55 -8.78
CA GLN A 92 5.42 6.02 -8.66
C GLN A 92 5.12 6.75 -9.97
N ALA A 93 5.57 6.20 -11.10
CA ALA A 93 5.22 6.71 -12.43
C ALA A 93 3.74 6.43 -12.74
N THR A 94 3.28 5.20 -12.53
CA THR A 94 1.90 4.76 -12.79
C THR A 94 0.88 5.57 -12.00
N TYR A 95 1.18 6.01 -10.78
CA TYR A 95 0.26 6.83 -9.97
C TYR A 95 -0.11 8.15 -10.65
N LYS A 96 0.76 8.69 -11.52
CA LYS A 96 0.53 9.94 -12.24
C LYS A 96 -0.29 9.73 -13.52
N ASN A 97 -0.47 8.48 -13.95
CA ASN A 97 -1.21 8.19 -15.17
C ASN A 97 -2.69 8.48 -15.00
N THR A 98 -3.30 8.98 -16.07
CA THR A 98 -4.73 9.32 -16.08
C THR A 98 -5.53 8.03 -16.06
N TYR A 99 -6.32 7.84 -15.00
CA TYR A 99 -7.31 6.77 -14.93
C TYR A 99 -8.53 7.13 -15.76
N LYS A 100 -9.18 8.27 -15.49
CA LYS A 100 -10.32 8.77 -16.27
C LYS A 100 -10.29 10.29 -16.35
N SER A 101 -10.90 10.83 -17.40
CA SER A 101 -11.16 12.25 -17.54
C SER A 101 -12.54 12.46 -18.18
N LYS A 102 -13.01 13.71 -18.32
CA LYS A 102 -14.25 14.00 -19.06
C LYS A 102 -14.19 13.55 -20.53
N LEU A 103 -12.99 13.40 -21.09
CA LEU A 103 -12.76 13.10 -22.51
C LEU A 103 -12.24 11.67 -22.75
N SER A 104 -11.90 10.92 -21.70
CA SER A 104 -11.30 9.59 -21.80
C SER A 104 -12.02 8.57 -20.93
N ARG A 105 -12.19 7.36 -21.47
CA ARG A 105 -12.75 6.23 -20.73
C ARG A 105 -11.77 5.77 -19.63
N PRO A 106 -12.28 5.13 -18.56
CA PRO A 106 -11.45 4.57 -17.50
C PRO A 106 -10.39 3.58 -18.01
N ASN A 107 -9.13 3.78 -17.63
CA ASN A 107 -8.04 2.84 -17.90
C ASN A 107 -8.03 1.70 -16.86
N GLY A 108 -9.02 0.80 -16.97
CA GLY A 108 -9.19 -0.31 -16.04
C GLY A 108 -8.00 -1.28 -16.00
N LYS A 109 -7.37 -1.56 -17.16
CA LYS A 109 -6.23 -2.50 -17.22
C LYS A 109 -5.03 -1.99 -16.44
N GLU A 110 -4.71 -0.70 -16.58
CA GLU A 110 -3.60 -0.09 -15.85
C GLU A 110 -3.88 -0.01 -14.34
N LEU A 111 -5.12 0.30 -13.96
CA LEU A 111 -5.55 0.29 -12.56
C LEU A 111 -5.41 -1.10 -11.93
N GLU A 112 -5.82 -2.16 -12.64
CA GLU A 112 -5.68 -3.54 -12.16
C GLU A 112 -4.21 -3.95 -12.00
N MET A 113 -3.33 -3.55 -12.93
CA MET A 113 -1.89 -3.78 -12.78
C MET A 113 -1.30 -3.01 -11.61
N ALA A 114 -1.71 -1.76 -11.41
CA ALA A 114 -1.29 -0.96 -10.26
C ALA A 114 -1.76 -1.58 -8.94
N LYS A 115 -3.02 -2.03 -8.84
CA LYS A 115 -3.50 -2.76 -7.67
C LYS A 115 -2.70 -4.03 -7.40
N LYS A 116 -2.33 -4.76 -8.45
CA LYS A 116 -1.64 -6.06 -8.30
C LYS A 116 -0.20 -5.94 -7.79
N PHE A 117 0.54 -4.92 -8.24
CA PHE A 117 1.98 -4.80 -8.00
C PHE A 117 2.39 -3.60 -7.12
N CYS A 118 1.49 -2.63 -6.89
CA CYS A 118 1.75 -1.47 -6.05
C CYS A 118 1.08 -1.53 -4.67
N ILE A 119 0.24 -2.54 -4.45
CA ILE A 119 -0.41 -2.83 -3.17
C ILE A 119 0.10 -4.19 -2.70
N LEU A 120 0.63 -4.23 -1.48
CA LEU A 120 0.92 -5.47 -0.75
C LEU A 120 0.03 -5.46 0.48
N THR A 121 -0.64 -6.58 0.77
CA THR A 121 -1.39 -6.72 2.03
C THR A 121 -0.47 -7.15 3.18
N LEU A 122 -0.89 -6.89 4.41
CA LEU A 122 -0.20 -7.43 5.59
C LEU A 122 -0.16 -8.96 5.57
N SER A 123 -1.21 -9.62 5.09
CA SER A 123 -1.25 -11.08 4.90
C SER A 123 -0.16 -11.58 3.93
N GLU A 124 -0.03 -10.97 2.75
CA GLU A 124 1.03 -11.32 1.80
C GLU A 124 2.42 -11.08 2.39
N ARG A 125 2.63 -9.94 3.05
CA ARG A 125 3.91 -9.61 3.67
C ARG A 125 4.27 -10.58 4.81
N LEU A 126 3.31 -10.91 5.68
CA LEU A 126 3.49 -11.91 6.72
C LEU A 126 3.89 -13.24 6.10
N THR A 127 3.12 -13.75 5.16
CA THR A 127 3.39 -15.02 4.47
C THR A 127 4.80 -15.09 3.89
N ASN A 128 5.30 -14.01 3.30
CA ASN A 128 6.66 -13.96 2.75
C ASN A 128 7.77 -13.86 3.82
N SER A 129 7.44 -13.43 5.03
CA SER A 129 8.38 -13.24 6.14
C SER A 129 8.43 -14.40 7.14
N LEU A 130 7.46 -15.31 7.09
CA LEU A 130 7.32 -16.43 8.02
C LEU A 130 8.27 -17.58 7.68
N SER A 131 8.79 -18.23 8.71
CA SER A 131 9.59 -19.46 8.57
C SER A 131 8.67 -20.67 8.44
N THR A 132 9.22 -21.84 8.06
CA THR A 132 8.45 -23.08 7.82
C THR A 132 7.56 -23.53 9.00
N ASN A 133 7.90 -23.16 10.24
CA ASN A 133 7.14 -23.52 11.44
C ASN A 133 6.18 -22.42 11.91
N ASP A 134 6.20 -21.26 11.27
CA ASP A 134 5.34 -20.14 11.61
C ASP A 134 4.11 -20.15 10.70
N LYS A 135 2.99 -19.65 11.23
CA LYS A 135 1.77 -19.46 10.44
C LYS A 135 1.03 -18.22 10.89
N ILE A 136 0.23 -17.65 10.00
CA ILE A 136 -0.83 -16.72 10.41
C ILE A 136 -1.90 -17.55 11.14
N LEU A 137 -2.31 -17.10 12.32
CA LEU A 137 -3.33 -17.77 13.12
C LEU A 137 -4.71 -17.63 12.46
N SER A 138 -5.55 -18.66 12.61
CA SER A 138 -6.93 -18.66 12.13
C SER A 138 -7.74 -17.56 12.80
N PHE A 139 -8.56 -16.85 12.02
CA PHE A 139 -9.46 -15.81 12.52
C PHE A 139 -10.82 -16.36 12.97
N ASP A 140 -11.09 -17.63 12.68
CA ASP A 140 -12.37 -18.27 12.93
C ASP A 140 -12.19 -19.54 13.79
N GLY A 141 -13.18 -19.81 14.63
CA GLY A 141 -13.17 -20.94 15.56
C GLY A 141 -12.14 -20.82 16.68
N THR A 142 -11.84 -21.95 17.32
CA THR A 142 -10.94 -22.06 18.50
C THR A 142 -9.68 -22.87 18.22
N GLY A 143 -9.42 -23.24 16.96
CA GLY A 143 -8.29 -24.11 16.60
C GLY A 143 -6.90 -23.55 16.97
N ASP A 144 -6.78 -22.23 17.04
CA ASP A 144 -5.55 -21.50 17.41
C ASP A 144 -5.69 -20.75 18.75
N GLU A 145 -6.62 -21.16 19.60
CA GLU A 145 -6.90 -20.52 20.90
C GLU A 145 -5.67 -20.43 21.80
N SER A 146 -4.91 -21.52 21.96
CA SER A 146 -3.71 -21.54 22.80
C SER A 146 -2.62 -20.59 22.29
N ASP A 147 -2.47 -20.48 20.97
CA ASP A 147 -1.53 -19.54 20.34
C ASP A 147 -1.98 -18.09 20.58
N TYR A 148 -3.28 -17.78 20.51
CA TYR A 148 -3.79 -16.45 20.85
C TYR A 148 -3.67 -16.12 22.34
N GLN A 149 -3.93 -17.07 23.24
CA GLN A 149 -3.72 -16.88 24.68
C GLN A 149 -2.25 -16.60 25.00
N THR A 150 -1.33 -17.29 24.30
CA THR A 150 0.11 -17.04 24.38
C THR A 150 0.44 -15.63 23.90
N ASN A 151 -0.07 -15.23 22.73
CA ASN A 151 0.15 -13.89 22.18
C ASN A 151 -0.48 -12.80 23.07
N TYR A 152 -1.61 -13.06 23.71
CA TYR A 152 -2.23 -12.17 24.68
C TYR A 152 -1.32 -11.90 25.87
N SER A 153 -0.69 -12.94 26.40
CA SER A 153 0.21 -12.81 27.55
C SER A 153 1.43 -11.92 27.25
N LYS A 154 1.81 -11.77 25.97
CA LYS A 154 2.91 -10.88 25.54
C LYS A 154 2.57 -9.39 25.67
N ILE A 155 1.29 -9.02 25.76
CA ILE A 155 0.85 -7.61 25.79
C ILE A 155 1.49 -6.84 26.95
N ASN A 156 1.67 -7.46 28.11
CA ASN A 156 2.28 -6.83 29.29
C ASN A 156 3.68 -6.30 29.04
N ASN A 157 4.48 -7.10 28.33
CA ASN A 157 5.88 -6.81 28.08
C ASN A 157 6.08 -6.09 26.74
N HIS A 158 5.00 -5.56 26.13
CA HIS A 158 5.08 -4.85 24.86
C HIS A 158 5.82 -3.52 25.01
N ASN A 159 6.91 -3.37 24.27
CA ASN A 159 7.72 -2.17 24.18
C ASN A 159 7.37 -1.38 22.90
N ASN A 160 6.76 -0.20 23.08
CA ASN A 160 6.33 0.63 21.96
C ASN A 160 7.47 1.16 21.08
N ASP A 161 8.69 1.29 21.63
CA ASP A 161 9.82 1.88 20.92
C ASP A 161 10.44 0.88 19.93
N THR A 162 10.49 -0.40 20.31
CA THR A 162 11.12 -1.45 19.49
C THR A 162 10.10 -2.23 18.67
N GLU A 163 8.91 -2.47 19.24
CA GLU A 163 7.89 -3.39 18.69
C GLU A 163 6.74 -2.67 17.98
N GLY A 164 6.83 -1.34 17.87
CA GLY A 164 5.79 -0.49 17.30
C GLY A 164 4.74 -0.09 18.32
N HIS A 165 4.04 1.00 18.05
CA HIS A 165 3.03 1.51 18.97
C HIS A 165 1.82 0.57 19.05
N LEU A 166 1.51 0.09 20.24
CA LEU A 166 0.37 -0.79 20.47
C LEU A 166 -0.95 -0.01 20.24
N PRO A 167 -1.82 -0.45 19.31
CA PRO A 167 -3.11 0.21 19.09
C PRO A 167 -3.97 0.22 20.36
N GLN A 168 -4.86 1.21 20.49
CA GLN A 168 -5.67 1.40 21.70
C GLN A 168 -6.46 0.14 22.09
N GLU A 169 -7.01 -0.57 21.09
CA GLU A 169 -7.75 -1.83 21.29
C GLU A 169 -6.92 -2.89 22.02
N LEU A 170 -5.64 -3.06 21.66
CA LEU A 170 -4.72 -3.99 22.31
C LEU A 170 -4.13 -3.40 23.60
N SER A 171 -3.90 -2.08 23.66
CA SER A 171 -3.40 -1.40 24.85
C SER A 171 -4.34 -1.54 26.04
N ASN A 172 -5.65 -1.51 25.80
CA ASN A 172 -6.66 -1.71 26.84
C ASN A 172 -6.55 -3.09 27.52
N LEU A 173 -6.02 -4.10 26.82
CA LEU A 173 -5.83 -5.45 27.34
C LEU A 173 -4.72 -5.53 28.40
N LYS A 174 -3.78 -4.57 28.45
CA LYS A 174 -2.75 -4.48 29.51
C LYS A 174 -3.36 -4.46 30.91
N LYS A 175 -4.54 -3.85 31.08
CA LYS A 175 -5.27 -3.79 32.35
C LYS A 175 -5.88 -5.14 32.78
N HIS A 176 -5.91 -6.11 31.85
CA HIS A 176 -6.58 -7.40 31.98
C HIS A 176 -5.64 -8.56 31.67
N ALA A 177 -4.36 -8.41 31.98
CA ALA A 177 -3.33 -9.30 31.47
C ALA A 177 -3.40 -10.75 31.97
N GLY A 178 -4.03 -10.97 33.13
CA GLY A 178 -4.29 -12.30 33.67
C GLY A 178 -5.50 -13.01 33.05
N GLU A 179 -6.24 -12.35 32.14
CA GLU A 179 -7.51 -12.84 31.60
C GLU A 179 -7.36 -13.45 30.19
N ALA A 180 -6.17 -13.95 29.83
CA ALA A 180 -5.92 -14.54 28.51
C ALA A 180 -6.94 -15.64 28.16
N GLY A 181 -7.30 -16.49 29.13
CA GLY A 181 -8.26 -17.58 28.93
C GLY A 181 -9.67 -17.15 28.52
N SER A 182 -10.09 -15.92 28.85
CA SER A 182 -11.43 -15.39 28.50
C SER A 182 -11.40 -14.29 27.45
N LYS A 183 -10.26 -13.59 27.27
CA LYS A 183 -10.12 -12.41 26.42
C LYS A 183 -9.23 -12.57 25.19
N TRP A 184 -8.66 -13.74 24.93
CA TRP A 184 -7.82 -13.99 23.75
C TRP A 184 -8.52 -13.65 22.42
N LYS A 185 -9.85 -13.75 22.35
CA LYS A 185 -10.66 -13.41 21.16
C LYS A 185 -10.55 -11.95 20.75
N GLU A 186 -10.18 -11.04 21.65
CA GLU A 186 -9.94 -9.63 21.29
C GLU A 186 -8.76 -9.51 20.32
N ILE A 187 -7.72 -10.32 20.51
CA ILE A 187 -6.58 -10.38 19.58
C ILE A 187 -6.98 -11.06 18.28
N GLN A 188 -7.76 -12.14 18.34
CA GLN A 188 -8.28 -12.79 17.14
C GLN A 188 -9.09 -11.81 16.28
N ASN A 189 -9.98 -11.02 16.91
CA ASN A 189 -10.77 -10.00 16.24
C ASN A 189 -9.89 -8.89 15.64
N PHE A 190 -8.90 -8.41 16.39
CA PHE A 190 -7.89 -7.48 15.89
C PHE A 190 -7.22 -8.02 14.63
N CYS A 191 -6.74 -9.27 14.68
CA CYS A 191 -6.05 -9.91 13.57
C CYS A 191 -6.95 -10.08 12.34
N LYS A 192 -8.21 -10.48 12.55
CA LYS A 192 -9.23 -10.58 11.50
C LYS A 192 -9.43 -9.25 10.76
N GLN A 193 -9.40 -8.14 11.48
CA GLN A 193 -9.58 -6.81 10.90
C GLN A 193 -8.31 -6.28 10.24
N LYS A 194 -7.13 -6.51 10.84
CA LYS A 194 -5.87 -5.89 10.41
C LYS A 194 -5.12 -6.69 9.36
N VAL A 195 -5.02 -8.02 9.48
CA VAL A 195 -4.18 -8.83 8.56
C VAL A 195 -4.58 -8.68 7.08
N PRO A 196 -5.86 -8.50 6.70
CA PRO A 196 -6.24 -8.29 5.29
C PRO A 196 -5.90 -6.91 4.74
N THR A 197 -5.52 -5.93 5.57
CA THR A 197 -5.37 -4.54 5.12
C THR A 197 -4.06 -4.32 4.35
N PRO A 198 -3.98 -3.23 3.55
CA PRO A 198 -2.75 -2.85 2.88
C PRO A 198 -1.59 -2.58 3.86
N PHE A 199 -0.40 -3.10 3.54
CA PHE A 199 0.82 -2.85 4.27
C PHE A 199 1.37 -1.45 3.96
N ARG A 200 1.01 -0.48 4.81
CA ARG A 200 1.38 0.94 4.65
C ARG A 200 2.26 1.48 5.76
N ASN A 201 2.34 0.76 6.88
CA ASN A 201 3.00 1.20 8.09
C ASN A 201 3.78 0.04 8.70
N ILE A 202 5.08 0.24 8.92
CA ILE A 202 5.96 -0.77 9.52
C ILE A 202 5.50 -1.16 10.94
N ASN A 203 4.93 -0.23 11.70
CA ASN A 203 4.41 -0.51 13.03
C ASN A 203 3.23 -1.48 12.97
N ASP A 204 2.29 -1.29 12.03
CA ASP A 204 1.18 -2.22 11.85
C ASP A 204 1.71 -3.62 11.55
N PHE A 205 2.72 -3.74 10.68
CA PHE A 205 3.37 -5.02 10.39
C PHE A 205 4.01 -5.66 11.63
N LYS A 206 4.77 -4.90 12.43
CA LYS A 206 5.36 -5.41 13.68
C LYS A 206 4.28 -5.94 14.64
N ILE A 207 3.18 -5.19 14.80
CA ILE A 207 2.07 -5.57 15.66
C ILE A 207 1.37 -6.84 15.14
N VAL A 208 0.96 -6.88 13.87
CA VAL A 208 0.28 -8.08 13.35
C VAL A 208 1.21 -9.29 13.30
N ARG A 209 2.51 -9.09 13.05
CA ARG A 209 3.49 -10.16 13.15
C ARG A 209 3.52 -10.71 14.57
N LYS A 210 3.67 -9.84 15.58
CA LYS A 210 3.77 -10.27 16.98
C LYS A 210 2.53 -11.00 17.48
N TYR A 211 1.34 -10.51 17.15
CA TYR A 211 0.08 -10.96 17.77
C TYR A 211 -0.77 -11.88 16.91
N CYS A 212 -0.59 -11.90 15.58
CA CYS A 212 -1.42 -12.67 14.65
C CYS A 212 -0.72 -13.87 14.04
N THR A 213 0.50 -14.19 14.46
CA THR A 213 1.23 -15.38 14.00
C THR A 213 1.60 -16.30 15.14
N LYS A 214 1.73 -17.59 14.80
CA LYS A 214 2.38 -18.57 15.65
C LYS A 214 3.88 -18.27 15.69
N ASN A 215 4.47 -18.30 16.88
CA ASN A 215 5.90 -18.13 17.09
C ASN A 215 6.51 -16.84 16.53
N SER A 216 5.86 -15.68 16.70
CA SER A 216 6.66 -14.45 16.78
C SER A 216 7.48 -14.49 18.06
N SER A 217 8.68 -15.06 17.95
CA SER A 217 9.77 -14.91 18.90
C SER A 217 10.06 -13.43 19.12
N ASN A 218 10.36 -13.09 20.39
CA ASN A 218 10.71 -11.74 20.85
C ASN A 218 11.78 -11.09 19.99
#